data_AF-A0A2S9QHT6-F1
#
_entry.id   AF-A0A2S9QHT6-F1
#
_cell.length_a   1.000
_cell.length_b   1.000
_cell.length_c   1.000
_cell.angle_alpha   90.00
_cell.angle_beta   90.00
_cell.angle_gamma   90.00
#
_symmetry.space_group_name_H-M   'P 1'
#
loop_
_entity.id
_entity.type
_entity.pdbx_description
1 polymer ?
#
loop_
_entity_poly.entity_id
_entity_poly.type
_entity_poly.pdbx_seq_one_letter_code
_entity_poly.pdbx_strand_id
1 'polypeptide(L)'
;MAGILGAHSARFLFRDDKGSIDRQTWWRAMAVLALILGVLVAVVFGLNHVLPRNPAAAEALVDEVAREHTRLMTAPYYLSLFAIDVIYLVMVLVSVCIYFVGAKRYNDLGRPAQLALILPAAIYFQIFSPILSDQILPVYGRWIVTLAMLAVLVWQVYELGVRKGRL
;
A
#
# COMPACT_ATOMS: atom_id res chain seq x y z
N MET A 1 -3.94 -27.97 10.63
CA MET A 1 -3.83 -26.50 10.55
C MET A 1 -4.49 -26.05 9.27
N ALA A 2 -5.69 -25.45 9.34
CA ALA A 2 -6.36 -24.94 8.14
C ALA A 2 -5.48 -23.83 7.53
N GLY A 3 -5.10 -23.97 6.27
CA GLY A 3 -4.26 -22.99 5.58
C GLY A 3 -4.93 -21.61 5.59
N ILE A 4 -4.14 -20.57 5.85
CA ILE A 4 -4.57 -19.16 5.78
C ILE A 4 -5.18 -18.80 4.42
N LEU A 5 -4.82 -19.56 3.38
CA LEU A 5 -5.27 -19.39 2.00
C LEU A 5 -6.51 -20.24 1.62
N GLY A 6 -7.10 -21.00 2.55
CA GLY A 6 -8.38 -21.67 2.27
C GLY A 6 -9.47 -20.62 2.02
N ALA A 7 -10.36 -20.84 1.04
CA ALA A 7 -11.33 -19.82 0.60
C ALA A 7 -12.16 -19.22 1.75
N HIS A 8 -12.56 -20.05 2.73
CA HIS A 8 -13.27 -19.60 3.93
C HIS A 8 -12.37 -18.81 4.89
N SER A 9 -11.11 -19.25 5.10
CA SER A 9 -10.13 -18.58 5.96
C SER A 9 -9.72 -17.22 5.40
N ALA A 10 -9.48 -17.14 4.09
CA ALA A 10 -9.13 -15.91 3.39
C ALA A 10 -10.29 -14.91 3.40
N ARG A 11 -11.53 -15.37 3.15
CA ARG A 11 -12.72 -14.52 3.26
C ARG A 11 -12.90 -13.98 4.67
N PHE A 12 -12.73 -14.83 5.69
CA PHE A 12 -12.78 -14.38 7.08
C PHE A 12 -11.70 -13.32 7.32
N LEU A 13 -10.43 -13.60 7.01
CA LEU A 13 -9.31 -12.71 7.34
C LEU A 13 -9.34 -11.36 6.62
N PHE A 14 -9.68 -11.34 5.34
CA PHE A 14 -9.42 -10.19 4.46
C PHE A 14 -10.67 -9.47 3.95
N ARG A 15 -11.88 -9.89 4.36
CA ARG A 15 -13.14 -9.32 3.84
C ARG A 15 -14.20 -9.03 4.90
N ASP A 16 -14.02 -9.50 6.14
CA ASP A 16 -14.97 -9.30 7.24
C ASP A 16 -14.24 -8.67 8.43
N ASP A 17 -14.82 -7.66 9.07
CA ASP A 17 -14.27 -7.00 10.26
C ASP A 17 -14.70 -7.69 11.56
N LYS A 18 -15.66 -8.61 11.50
CA LYS A 18 -16.17 -9.34 12.66
C LYS A 18 -15.20 -10.42 13.13
N GLY A 19 -15.29 -10.70 14.43
CA GLY A 19 -14.51 -11.72 15.12
C GLY A 19 -13.19 -11.19 15.68
N SER A 20 -12.39 -12.12 16.20
CA SER A 20 -11.09 -11.86 16.81
C SER A 20 -10.04 -12.83 16.27
N ILE A 21 -8.79 -12.36 16.24
CA ILE A 21 -7.63 -13.18 15.85
C ILE A 21 -6.53 -13.05 16.89
N ASP A 22 -5.78 -14.13 17.08
CA ASP A 22 -4.60 -14.15 17.92
C ASP A 22 -3.42 -13.43 17.24
N ARG A 23 -2.37 -13.19 18.03
CA ARG A 23 -1.16 -12.51 17.57
C ARG A 23 -0.44 -13.26 16.45
N GLN A 24 -0.41 -14.60 16.49
CA GLN A 24 0.32 -15.37 15.50
C GLN A 24 -0.39 -15.32 14.14
N THR A 25 -1.72 -15.40 14.12
CA THR A 25 -2.50 -15.25 12.89
C THR A 25 -2.34 -13.84 12.30
N TRP A 26 -2.31 -12.79 13.14
CA TRP A 26 -2.03 -11.43 12.68
C TRP A 26 -0.68 -11.33 11.96
N TRP A 27 0.41 -11.84 12.55
CA TRP A 27 1.73 -11.83 11.92
C TRP A 27 1.78 -12.59 10.60
N ARG A 28 1.12 -13.76 10.54
CA ARG A 28 1.08 -14.56 9.30
C ARG A 28 0.29 -13.83 8.20
N ALA A 29 -0.84 -13.21 8.53
CA ALA A 29 -1.60 -12.41 7.58
C ALA A 29 -0.80 -11.19 7.08
N MET A 30 -0.11 -10.48 7.99
CA MET A 30 0.77 -9.37 7.62
C MET A 30 1.95 -9.82 6.76
N ALA A 31 2.53 -10.99 7.03
CA ALA A 31 3.61 -11.55 6.21
C ALA A 31 3.14 -11.85 4.78
N VAL A 32 1.92 -12.40 4.61
CA VAL A 32 1.33 -12.63 3.28
C VAL A 32 1.11 -11.31 2.54
N LEU A 33 0.54 -10.31 3.20
CA LEU A 33 0.31 -8.98 2.60
C LEU A 33 1.64 -8.28 2.24
N ALA A 34 2.64 -8.37 3.10
CA ALA A 34 3.98 -7.84 2.86
C ALA A 34 4.66 -8.54 1.68
N LEU A 35 4.50 -9.86 1.54
CA LEU A 35 5.03 -10.62 0.41
C LEU A 35 4.37 -10.19 -0.91
N ILE A 36 3.04 -10.05 -0.94
CA ILE A 36 2.31 -9.58 -2.13
C ILE A 36 2.81 -8.20 -2.56
N LEU A 37 2.93 -7.27 -1.60
CA LEU A 37 3.42 -5.93 -1.88
C LEU A 37 4.89 -5.94 -2.33
N GLY A 38 5.74 -6.73 -1.67
CA GLY A 38 7.16 -6.85 -2.01
C GLY A 38 7.39 -7.40 -3.42
N VAL A 39 6.63 -8.42 -3.82
CA VAL A 39 6.67 -8.97 -5.19
C VAL A 39 6.24 -7.91 -6.20
N LEU A 40 5.16 -7.18 -5.93
CA LEU A 40 4.66 -6.15 -6.85
C LEU A 40 5.66 -4.99 -7.00
N VAL A 41 6.24 -4.53 -5.89
CA VAL A 41 7.29 -3.50 -5.90
C VAL A 41 8.50 -3.99 -6.70
N ALA A 42 8.92 -5.25 -6.53
CA ALA A 42 10.03 -5.81 -7.28
C ALA A 42 9.73 -5.90 -8.79
N VAL A 43 8.51 -6.30 -9.16
CA VAL A 43 8.07 -6.33 -10.58
C VAL A 43 8.14 -4.94 -11.19
N VAL A 44 7.57 -3.92 -10.53
CA VAL A 44 7.56 -2.57 -11.09
C VAL A 44 8.94 -1.93 -11.07
N PHE A 45 9.74 -2.18 -10.04
CA PHE A 45 11.14 -1.75 -10.02
C PHE A 45 11.91 -2.36 -11.20
N GLY A 46 11.73 -3.67 -11.45
CA GLY A 46 12.33 -4.36 -12.59
C GLY A 46 11.86 -3.78 -13.93
N LEU A 47 10.56 -3.58 -14.10
CA LEU A 47 10.01 -2.96 -15.33
C LEU A 47 10.57 -1.55 -15.55
N ASN A 48 10.65 -0.73 -14.50
CA ASN A 48 11.20 0.62 -14.59
C ASN A 48 12.70 0.67 -14.87
N HIS A 49 13.45 -0.38 -14.50
CA HIS A 49 14.88 -0.45 -14.75
C HIS A 49 15.21 -1.03 -16.14
N VAL A 50 14.40 -2.00 -16.60
CA VAL A 50 14.63 -2.71 -17.87
C VAL A 50 14.03 -1.94 -19.06
N LEU A 51 12.93 -1.21 -18.87
CA LEU A 51 12.31 -0.44 -19.95
C LEU A 51 13.01 0.91 -20.11
N PRO A 52 13.50 1.28 -21.31
CA PRO A 52 14.10 2.58 -21.56
C PRO A 52 13.07 3.68 -21.30
N ARG A 53 13.27 4.49 -20.26
CA ARG A 53 12.54 5.74 -20.08
C ARG A 53 13.17 6.76 -21.01
N ASN A 54 12.52 7.08 -22.12
CA ASN A 54 12.99 8.12 -23.02
C ASN A 54 12.37 9.46 -22.55
N PRO A 55 13.11 10.33 -21.82
CA PRO A 55 12.55 11.57 -21.28
C PRO A 55 12.04 12.50 -22.40
N ALA A 56 12.68 12.45 -23.57
CA ALA A 56 12.24 13.18 -24.77
C ALA A 56 10.85 12.76 -25.28
N ALA A 57 10.41 11.51 -25.01
CA ALA A 57 9.07 11.06 -25.39
C ALA A 57 7.97 11.64 -24.47
N ALA A 58 8.32 12.01 -23.23
CA ALA A 58 7.39 12.65 -22.31
C ALA A 58 7.21 14.15 -22.63
N GLU A 59 8.28 14.84 -23.03
CA GLU A 59 8.24 16.25 -23.47
C GLU A 59 7.57 16.42 -24.83
N ALA A 60 7.75 15.47 -25.76
CA ALA A 60 7.16 15.52 -27.09
C ALA A 60 5.62 15.47 -27.09
N LEU A 61 4.98 14.90 -26.06
CA LEU A 61 3.51 14.77 -25.96
C LEU A 61 2.75 16.10 -25.83
N VAL A 62 3.44 17.20 -25.51
CA VAL A 62 2.85 18.53 -25.42
C VAL A 62 2.66 19.17 -26.80
N ASP A 63 3.43 18.73 -27.81
CA ASP A 63 3.38 19.27 -29.16
C ASP A 63 2.54 18.41 -30.12
N GLU A 64 1.63 19.07 -30.81
CA GLU A 64 0.66 18.50 -31.76
C GLU A 64 1.32 17.71 -32.92
N VAL A 65 2.59 18.00 -33.21
CA VAL A 65 3.43 17.38 -34.27
C VAL A 65 4.06 16.04 -33.82
N ALA A 66 4.23 15.80 -32.52
CA ALA A 66 4.80 14.54 -32.02
C ALA A 66 3.82 13.37 -32.05
N ARG A 67 2.51 13.66 -32.20
CA ARG A 67 1.38 12.73 -32.13
C ARG A 67 1.45 11.60 -33.18
N GLU A 68 2.12 11.86 -34.31
CA GLU A 68 2.26 10.89 -35.40
C GLU A 68 3.55 10.04 -35.26
N HIS A 69 4.63 10.60 -34.71
CA HIS A 69 5.88 9.89 -34.41
C HIS A 69 5.80 9.06 -33.11
N THR A 70 4.90 9.41 -32.18
CA THR A 70 4.69 8.66 -30.92
C THR A 70 4.10 7.28 -31.14
N ARG A 71 3.43 7.00 -32.27
CA ARG A 71 2.78 5.70 -32.52
C ARG A 71 3.71 4.48 -32.38
N LEU A 72 5.03 4.66 -32.56
CA LEU A 72 6.05 3.61 -32.44
C LEU A 72 6.86 3.66 -31.13
N MET A 73 6.72 4.73 -30.32
CA MET A 73 7.41 4.91 -29.04
C MET A 73 6.51 4.69 -27.80
N THR A 74 5.28 4.24 -27.99
CA THR A 74 4.20 4.29 -26.98
C THR A 74 4.10 3.08 -26.07
N ALA A 75 4.48 1.87 -26.52
CA ALA A 75 4.31 0.65 -25.73
C ALA A 75 5.04 0.66 -24.37
N PRO A 76 6.34 0.99 -24.27
CA PRO A 76 7.04 0.98 -22.98
C PRO A 76 6.53 2.08 -22.03
N TYR A 77 6.11 3.22 -22.56
CA TYR A 77 5.54 4.32 -21.77
C TYR A 77 4.17 3.96 -21.19
N TYR A 78 3.23 3.48 -22.02
CA TYR A 78 1.92 3.05 -21.53
C TYR A 78 2.03 1.86 -20.58
N LEU A 79 2.98 0.96 -20.80
CA LEU A 79 3.25 -0.15 -19.87
C LEU A 79 3.73 0.36 -18.50
N SER A 80 4.54 1.44 -18.47
CA SER A 80 4.99 2.06 -17.23
C SER A 80 3.86 2.76 -16.47
N LEU A 81 2.98 3.49 -17.17
CA LEU A 81 1.79 4.11 -16.56
C LEU A 81 0.83 3.04 -16.03
N PHE A 82 0.55 2.02 -16.84
CA PHE A 82 -0.28 0.89 -16.43
C PHE A 82 0.29 0.18 -15.19
N ALA A 83 1.61 -0.02 -15.12
CA ALA A 83 2.25 -0.62 -13.95
C ALA A 83 2.06 0.22 -12.68
N ILE A 84 2.10 1.56 -12.79
CA ILE A 84 1.82 2.48 -11.68
C ILE A 84 0.37 2.38 -11.24
N ASP A 85 -0.59 2.40 -12.17
CA ASP A 85 -2.02 2.29 -11.86
C ASP A 85 -2.37 0.96 -11.17
N VAL A 86 -1.78 -0.14 -11.65
CA VAL A 86 -1.92 -1.46 -11.04
C VAL A 86 -1.35 -1.49 -9.63
N ILE A 87 -0.20 -0.83 -9.36
CA ILE A 87 0.30 -0.69 -7.99
C ILE A 87 -0.72 0.02 -7.12
N TYR A 88 -1.22 1.17 -7.55
CA TYR A 88 -2.16 1.94 -6.74
C TYR A 88 -3.40 1.12 -6.40
N LEU A 89 -3.97 0.41 -7.37
CA LEU A 89 -5.10 -0.48 -7.14
C LEU A 89 -4.78 -1.58 -6.11
N VAL A 90 -3.63 -2.24 -6.25
CA VAL A 90 -3.23 -3.29 -5.31
C VAL A 90 -2.96 -2.71 -3.92
N MET A 91 -2.37 -1.52 -3.82
CA MET A 91 -2.17 -0.83 -2.54
C MET A 91 -3.49 -0.51 -1.84
N VAL A 92 -4.54 -0.13 -2.58
CA VAL A 92 -5.91 0.02 -2.03
C VAL A 92 -6.40 -1.29 -1.46
N LEU A 93 -6.32 -2.37 -2.23
CA LEU A 93 -6.78 -3.68 -1.79
C LEU A 93 -6.00 -4.16 -0.55
N VAL A 94 -4.67 -4.04 -0.56
CA VAL A 94 -3.81 -4.39 0.59
C VAL A 94 -4.17 -3.54 1.80
N SER A 95 -4.41 -2.24 1.63
CA SER A 95 -4.79 -1.34 2.73
C SER A 95 -6.12 -1.75 3.37
N VAL A 96 -7.11 -2.13 2.56
CA VAL A 96 -8.40 -2.65 3.03
C VAL A 96 -8.21 -3.98 3.76
N CYS A 97 -7.35 -4.86 3.25
CA CYS A 97 -7.01 -6.12 3.93
C CYS A 97 -6.30 -5.88 5.28
N ILE A 98 -5.38 -4.92 5.35
CA ILE A 98 -4.72 -4.52 6.60
C ILE A 98 -5.77 -4.03 7.62
N TYR A 99 -6.75 -3.24 7.17
CA TYR A 99 -7.86 -2.81 8.03
C TYR A 99 -8.63 -4.00 8.61
N PHE A 100 -9.10 -4.95 7.80
CA PHE A 100 -9.87 -6.09 8.29
C PHE A 100 -9.10 -6.98 9.27
N VAL A 101 -7.84 -7.27 8.95
CA VAL A 101 -6.95 -8.05 9.83
C VAL A 101 -6.67 -7.30 11.13
N GLY A 102 -6.41 -5.99 11.05
CA GLY A 102 -6.17 -5.14 12.21
C GLY A 102 -7.41 -4.99 13.10
N ALA A 103 -8.59 -4.85 12.50
CA ALA A 103 -9.87 -4.72 13.20
C ALA A 103 -10.13 -5.93 14.11
N LYS A 104 -9.94 -7.15 13.59
CA LYS A 104 -10.07 -8.38 14.38
C LYS A 104 -9.08 -8.46 15.53
N ARG A 105 -7.84 -8.00 15.31
CA ARG A 105 -6.83 -7.98 16.37
C ARG A 105 -7.16 -6.94 17.44
N TYR A 106 -7.68 -5.77 17.06
CA TYR A 106 -8.17 -4.78 18.02
C TYR A 106 -9.38 -5.27 18.81
N ASN A 107 -10.29 -6.02 18.17
CA ASN A 107 -11.41 -6.66 18.88
C ASN A 107 -10.90 -7.62 19.97
N ASP A 108 -9.84 -8.40 19.68
CA ASP A 108 -9.21 -9.26 20.69
C ASP A 108 -8.60 -8.47 21.87
N LEU A 109 -8.04 -7.29 21.58
CA LEU A 109 -7.51 -6.37 22.60
C LEU A 109 -8.61 -5.61 23.36
N GLY A 110 -9.89 -5.78 22.99
CA GLY A 110 -11.00 -5.03 23.56
C GLY A 110 -11.00 -3.55 23.19
N ARG A 111 -10.42 -3.20 22.04
CA ARG A 111 -10.29 -1.83 21.53
C ARG A 111 -11.17 -1.61 20.29
N PRO A 112 -11.50 -0.34 19.97
CA PRO A 112 -12.32 -0.03 18.80
C PRO A 112 -11.60 -0.45 17.50
N ALA A 113 -12.31 -1.19 16.65
CA ALA A 113 -11.81 -1.69 15.37
C ALA A 113 -11.34 -0.57 14.42
N GLN A 114 -11.93 0.62 14.54
CA GLN A 114 -11.63 1.78 13.69
C GLN A 114 -10.16 2.23 13.83
N LEU A 115 -9.47 1.90 14.94
CA LEU A 115 -8.04 2.20 15.09
C LEU A 115 -7.18 1.50 14.02
N ALA A 116 -7.65 0.40 13.45
CA ALA A 116 -6.97 -0.28 12.34
C ALA A 116 -6.88 0.59 11.09
N LEU A 117 -7.76 1.59 10.92
CA LEU A 117 -7.80 2.48 9.76
C LEU A 117 -6.68 3.53 9.78
N ILE A 118 -6.09 3.80 10.95
CA ILE A 118 -5.09 4.86 11.11
C ILE A 118 -3.86 4.59 10.24
N LEU A 119 -3.41 3.34 10.14
CA LEU A 119 -2.26 2.99 9.30
C LEU A 119 -2.55 3.15 7.79
N PRO A 120 -3.62 2.56 7.22
CA PRO A 120 -4.06 2.88 5.86
C PRO A 120 -4.17 4.37 5.59
N ALA A 121 -4.82 5.15 6.47
CA ALA A 121 -4.98 6.58 6.30
C ALA A 121 -3.62 7.31 6.27
N ALA A 122 -2.70 6.97 7.16
CA ALA A 122 -1.35 7.54 7.19
C ALA A 122 -0.54 7.20 5.92
N ILE A 123 -0.68 5.97 5.40
CA ILE A 123 -0.05 5.56 4.13
C ILE A 123 -0.56 6.43 2.98
N TYR A 124 -1.88 6.60 2.85
CA TYR A 124 -2.45 7.45 1.81
C TYR A 124 -2.02 8.90 1.95
N PHE A 125 -2.05 9.44 3.17
CA PHE A 125 -1.62 10.81 3.41
C PHE A 125 -0.15 11.03 3.00
N GLN A 126 0.73 10.07 3.29
CA GLN A 126 2.13 10.10 2.82
C GLN A 126 2.24 10.07 1.29
N ILE A 127 1.44 9.22 0.61
CA ILE A 127 1.43 9.12 -0.86
C ILE A 127 1.00 10.44 -1.51
N PHE A 128 0.01 11.12 -0.95
CA PHE A 128 -0.49 12.40 -1.46
C PHE A 128 0.35 13.60 -1.03
N SER A 129 1.29 13.43 -0.07
CA SER A 129 2.14 14.52 0.42
C SER A 129 2.95 15.26 -0.66
N PRO A 130 3.44 14.65 -1.76
CA PRO A 130 4.13 15.39 -2.82
C PRO A 130 3.20 16.24 -3.69
N ILE A 131 1.91 15.91 -3.73
CA ILE A 131 0.89 16.66 -4.48
C ILE A 131 0.43 17.90 -3.68
N LEU A 132 0.47 17.79 -2.35
CA LEU A 132 0.37 18.92 -1.46
C LEU A 132 1.65 19.75 -1.63
N SER A 133 1.64 20.66 -2.60
CA SER A 133 2.77 21.51 -3.01
C SER A 133 3.53 22.11 -1.81
N ASP A 134 4.78 22.55 -2.06
CA ASP A 134 5.58 23.33 -1.11
C ASP A 134 4.86 24.59 -0.57
N GLN A 135 3.73 24.98 -1.17
CA GLN A 135 2.87 26.07 -0.71
C GLN A 135 2.10 25.73 0.58
N ILE A 136 1.81 24.45 0.83
CA ILE A 136 1.04 23.99 2.00
C ILE A 136 1.97 23.40 3.06
N LEU A 137 2.99 22.67 2.64
CA LEU A 137 3.96 22.04 3.52
C LEU A 137 5.34 22.71 3.32
N PRO A 138 5.95 23.28 4.38
CA PRO A 138 7.32 23.79 4.31
C PRO A 138 8.30 22.71 3.84
N VAL A 139 9.53 23.07 3.49
CA VAL A 139 10.60 22.11 3.11
C VAL A 139 10.75 20.96 4.11
N TYR A 140 10.52 21.22 5.40
CA TYR A 140 10.55 20.21 6.47
C TYR A 140 9.26 19.39 6.61
N GLY A 141 8.15 19.84 6.03
CA GLY A 141 6.84 19.21 6.10
C GLY A 141 6.87 17.77 5.60
N ARG A 142 7.57 17.49 4.49
CA ARG A 142 7.71 16.12 3.97
C ARG A 142 8.38 15.16 4.96
N TRP A 143 9.40 15.62 5.68
CA TRP A 143 10.05 14.83 6.72
C TRP A 143 9.14 14.60 7.92
N ILE A 144 8.38 15.62 8.33
CA ILE A 144 7.40 15.52 9.42
C ILE A 144 6.33 14.47 9.09
N VAL A 145 5.76 14.50 7.88
CA VAL A 145 4.76 13.51 7.46
C VAL A 145 5.36 12.10 7.46
N THR A 146 6.60 11.97 6.97
CA THR A 146 7.31 10.68 6.95
C THR A 146 7.53 10.13 8.35
N LEU A 147 8.01 10.98 9.28
CA LEU A 147 8.23 10.60 10.68
C LEU A 147 6.91 10.25 11.40
N ALA A 148 5.85 11.01 11.15
CA ALA A 148 4.52 10.73 11.68
C ALA A 148 3.98 9.37 11.19
N MET A 149 4.16 9.06 9.90
CA MET A 149 3.78 7.77 9.33
C MET A 149 4.58 6.62 9.95
N LEU A 150 5.89 6.79 10.14
CA LEU A 150 6.72 5.79 10.84
C LEU A 150 6.28 5.60 12.29
N ALA A 151 5.94 6.67 13.01
CA ALA A 151 5.43 6.59 14.37
C ALA A 151 4.11 5.79 14.42
N VAL A 152 3.18 6.06 13.49
CA VAL A 152 1.93 5.30 13.34
C VAL A 152 2.20 3.83 13.05
N LEU A 153 3.15 3.52 12.16
CA LEU A 153 3.53 2.16 11.82
C LEU A 153 4.09 1.42 13.04
N VAL A 154 5.05 2.01 13.74
CA VAL A 154 5.66 1.43 14.95
C VAL A 154 4.61 1.20 16.03
N TRP A 155 3.74 2.18 16.26
CA TRP A 155 2.65 2.07 17.22
C TRP A 155 1.69 0.93 16.87
N GLN A 156 1.28 0.83 15.60
CA GLN A 156 0.40 -0.25 15.12
C GLN A 156 1.03 -1.63 15.25
N VAL A 157 2.30 -1.77 14.88
CA VAL A 157 3.04 -3.03 15.04
C VAL A 157 3.17 -3.41 16.52
N TYR A 158 3.41 -2.44 17.39
CA TYR A 158 3.48 -2.68 18.83
C TYR A 158 2.13 -3.13 19.41
N GLU A 159 1.04 -2.39 19.15
CA GLU A 159 -0.28 -2.71 19.68
C GLU A 159 -0.80 -4.06 19.16
N LEU A 160 -0.70 -4.30 17.86
CA LEU A 160 -1.29 -5.49 17.24
C LEU A 160 -0.37 -6.70 17.31
N GLY A 161 0.94 -6.49 17.15
CA GLY A 161 1.94 -7.52 16.97
C GLY A 161 2.72 -7.91 18.23
N VAL A 162 2.74 -7.07 19.27
CA VAL A 162 3.51 -7.34 20.50
C VAL A 162 2.59 -7.56 21.70
N ARG A 163 1.59 -6.69 21.87
CA ARG A 163 0.70 -6.71 23.04
C ARG A 163 -0.05 -8.04 23.14
N LYS A 164 -0.07 -8.61 24.35
CA LYS A 164 -0.87 -9.80 24.66
C LYS A 164 -2.35 -9.43 24.61
N GLY A 165 -3.10 -10.26 23.90
CA GLY A 165 -4.55 -10.14 23.80
C GLY A 165 -5.24 -11.16 24.69
N ARG A 166 -6.53 -11.36 24.44
CA ARG A 166 -7.36 -12.27 25.24
C ARG A 166 -7.25 -13.71 24.73
N LEU A 167 -7.03 -13.88 23.43
CA LEU A 167 -6.72 -15.14 22.75
C LEU A 167 -5.23 -15.49 22.74
#